data_AF-A0A2V2VAI4-F1
#
_entry.id   AF-A0A2V2VAI4-F1
#
_cell.length_a   1.000
_cell.length_b   1.000
_cell.length_c   1.000
_cell.angle_alpha   90.00
_cell.angle_beta   90.00
_cell.angle_gamma   90.00
#
_symmetry.space_group_name_H-M   'P 1'
#
loop_
_entity.id
_entity.type
_entity.pdbx_description
1 polymer ?
#
loop_
_entity_poly.entity_id
_entity_poly.type
_entity_poly.pdbx_seq_one_letter_code
_entity_poly.pdbx_strand_id
1 'polypeptide(L)'
;MPPKGRVTAPVSLSPAAAKNGMGGKNDKNKEEKPKKLNAQQVALNNVVEVADRLYKQHEQERVKTETADQISRRGAILDAALEKERLRIDKAEHEKIVKEMEEREQLAYRECEKHRIWSRVPHASRLPQVDSESSINTFLAVWRDEEREYDKHTPLVTVINRRNSVGGGLQNYYFINGEFGVSPAARKKMVESELQQCLEAYELTEAIRLEADRSLTQLKMEDLTFFSKNIGKVCEQVLNSLDFITIHALLGYDVILEGPNSEFLTMSVPPTNPVVKYGLWVKVKETTRSFASMVFPNIAIRLDPKSSALPKLPKALGLSKENVAVRVIQLGFNPHEHHGSIGREFYALNCVIKLDLLNFTERPKHVGDWLYRSETEEAHALHLVPYPPEVLESNEEDLSLRVSFEAPNSIVMRHSSLLIGKWLEASKDWEPCSHTSASTDSTGTEGRRCVFATSEFATFAVLQEKGFDVPYEQWRLHPVSFDQVLMVLEGRRRGEGSDREFRILIQDAQCKLLAPEDPELAHLREIGLNLQH
;
A
#
# COMPACT_ATOMS: atom_id res chain seq x y z
N MET A 1 28.23 56.47 2.46
CA MET A 1 28.22 57.91 2.82
C MET A 1 27.38 58.09 4.08
N PRO A 2 27.91 58.71 5.14
CA PRO A 2 27.22 58.92 6.42
C PRO A 2 26.45 60.27 6.40
N PRO A 3 25.78 60.67 7.50
CA PRO A 3 26.55 61.41 8.51
C PRO A 3 26.30 61.02 9.97
N LYS A 4 27.29 61.44 10.74
CA LYS A 4 27.56 61.29 12.17
C LYS A 4 26.69 62.24 13.02
N GLY A 5 26.54 61.91 14.30
CA GLY A 5 26.10 62.88 15.31
C GLY A 5 26.07 62.31 16.73
N ARG A 6 27.21 62.37 17.42
CA ARG A 6 27.41 62.19 18.87
C ARG A 6 27.07 63.54 19.55
N VAL A 7 26.54 63.63 20.78
CA VAL A 7 27.28 64.06 22.00
C VAL A 7 26.28 64.52 23.11
N THR A 8 26.45 63.93 24.31
CA THR A 8 26.34 64.40 25.73
C THR A 8 25.18 65.26 26.30
N ALA A 9 24.81 64.91 27.54
CA ALA A 9 24.17 65.74 28.60
C ALA A 9 25.16 66.79 29.20
N PRO A 10 24.91 67.57 30.29
CA PRO A 10 23.76 67.63 31.22
C PRO A 10 23.38 69.05 31.81
N VAL A 11 22.45 69.05 32.79
CA VAL A 11 22.25 69.99 33.93
C VAL A 11 21.40 71.30 33.81
N SER A 12 20.38 71.33 34.70
CA SER A 12 19.72 72.43 35.44
C SER A 12 18.89 73.48 34.74
N LEU A 13 17.72 73.77 35.34
CA LEU A 13 17.21 75.13 35.64
C LEU A 13 16.04 75.03 36.66
N SER A 14 16.16 75.71 37.80
CA SER A 14 15.04 76.23 38.62
C SER A 14 14.48 77.52 37.94
N PRO A 15 13.44 78.28 38.40
CA PRO A 15 13.13 78.68 39.79
C PRO A 15 11.62 78.97 40.13
N ALA A 16 11.31 79.33 41.39
CA ALA A 16 10.76 80.65 41.78
C ALA A 16 10.02 80.70 43.15
N ALA A 17 10.62 81.50 44.03
CA ALA A 17 10.16 82.28 45.19
C ALA A 17 8.66 82.46 45.56
N ALA A 18 8.41 82.54 46.88
CA ALA A 18 7.65 83.63 47.52
C ALA A 18 8.09 83.86 48.99
N LYS A 19 8.15 85.14 49.37
CA LYS A 19 8.60 85.70 50.67
C LYS A 19 7.42 85.88 51.65
N ASN A 20 7.69 85.93 52.96
CA ASN A 20 7.46 87.12 53.81
C ASN A 20 7.85 86.90 55.30
N GLY A 21 8.71 87.79 55.82
CA GLY A 21 8.28 88.77 56.83
C GLY A 21 8.41 88.49 58.34
N MET A 22 9.52 88.99 58.92
CA MET A 22 9.64 89.80 60.16
C MET A 22 9.24 89.25 61.55
N GLY A 23 10.27 89.19 62.44
CA GLY A 23 10.44 90.20 63.50
C GLY A 23 10.12 89.81 64.96
N GLY A 24 11.04 90.13 65.89
CA GLY A 24 10.69 90.50 67.28
C GLY A 24 11.49 89.82 68.42
N LYS A 25 12.23 90.62 69.19
CA LYS A 25 13.04 90.31 70.39
C LYS A 25 12.20 90.24 71.69
N ASN A 26 12.75 89.55 72.71
CA ASN A 26 12.64 89.70 74.19
C ASN A 26 11.21 89.75 74.78
N ASP A 27 10.88 89.22 75.96
CA ASP A 27 11.51 89.43 77.26
C ASP A 27 10.89 88.49 78.34
N LYS A 28 11.46 88.54 79.54
CA LYS A 28 11.17 87.78 80.76
C LYS A 28 9.74 87.91 81.35
N ASN A 29 9.43 86.92 82.21
CA ASN A 29 8.59 86.95 83.42
C ASN A 29 7.06 87.06 83.29
N LYS A 30 6.33 85.99 83.69
CA LYS A 30 5.61 85.89 84.98
C LYS A 30 4.69 84.66 85.01
N GLU A 31 4.66 84.01 86.16
CA GLU A 31 3.68 83.00 86.56
C GLU A 31 2.25 83.55 86.49
N GLU A 32 1.35 82.86 85.79
CA GLU A 32 -0.10 83.01 85.93
C GLU A 32 -0.71 81.71 86.48
N LYS A 33 -1.53 81.87 87.53
CA LYS A 33 -2.20 80.83 88.31
C LYS A 33 -3.19 79.99 87.47
N PRO A 34 -3.44 78.72 87.83
CA PRO A 34 -4.33 77.85 87.07
C PRO A 34 -5.80 78.26 87.28
N LYS A 35 -6.49 78.58 86.18
CA LYS A 35 -7.96 78.61 86.16
C LYS A 35 -8.46 77.17 86.20
N LYS A 36 -9.24 76.81 87.22
CA LYS A 36 -9.88 75.49 87.35
C LYS A 36 -10.80 75.25 86.15
N LEU A 37 -10.39 74.36 85.24
CA LEU A 37 -11.23 73.83 84.17
C LEU A 37 -12.24 72.83 84.76
N ASN A 38 -13.46 72.89 84.25
CA ASN A 38 -14.57 72.03 84.66
C ASN A 38 -14.22 70.54 84.41
N ALA A 39 -14.55 69.64 85.34
CA ALA A 39 -14.10 68.24 85.34
C ALA A 39 -14.46 67.46 84.05
N GLN A 40 -15.55 67.85 83.38
CA GLN A 40 -15.95 67.30 82.08
C GLN A 40 -15.05 67.75 80.92
N GLN A 41 -14.45 68.94 80.97
CA GLN A 41 -13.58 69.48 79.92
C GLN A 41 -12.19 68.84 79.95
N VAL A 42 -11.69 68.51 81.15
CA VAL A 42 -10.42 67.77 81.34
C VAL A 42 -10.58 66.32 80.88
N ALA A 43 -11.72 65.69 81.17
CA ALA A 43 -12.04 64.37 80.66
C ALA A 43 -12.16 64.35 79.13
N LEU A 44 -12.82 65.35 78.53
CA LEU A 44 -12.95 65.47 77.08
C LEU A 44 -11.59 65.69 76.39
N ASN A 45 -10.74 66.56 76.94
CA ASN A 45 -9.40 66.81 76.40
C ASN A 45 -8.49 65.58 76.52
N ASN A 46 -8.59 64.81 77.62
CA ASN A 46 -7.85 63.55 77.77
C ASN A 46 -8.34 62.49 76.76
N VAL A 47 -9.66 62.41 76.51
CA VAL A 47 -10.21 61.51 75.48
C VAL A 47 -9.75 61.92 74.09
N VAL A 48 -9.70 63.23 73.78
CA VAL A 48 -9.19 63.74 72.50
C VAL A 48 -7.69 63.49 72.34
N GLU A 49 -6.88 63.65 73.38
CA GLU A 49 -5.45 63.32 73.33
C GLU A 49 -5.18 61.82 73.20
N VAL A 50 -5.98 60.98 73.86
CA VAL A 50 -5.88 59.52 73.72
C VAL A 50 -6.32 59.09 72.33
N ALA A 51 -7.38 59.69 71.79
CA ALA A 51 -7.83 59.47 70.41
C ALA A 51 -6.78 59.92 69.38
N ASP A 52 -6.12 61.08 69.58
CA ASP A 52 -5.06 61.57 68.69
C ASP A 52 -3.80 60.70 68.75
N ARG A 53 -3.47 60.15 69.94
CA ARG A 53 -2.39 59.15 70.09
C ARG A 53 -2.73 57.83 69.40
N LEU A 54 -3.94 57.32 69.58
CA LEU A 54 -4.41 56.11 68.90
C LEU A 54 -4.45 56.29 67.38
N TYR A 55 -4.91 57.45 66.90
CA TYR A 55 -4.90 57.79 65.48
C TYR A 55 -3.48 57.80 64.92
N LYS A 56 -2.52 58.44 65.61
CA LYS A 56 -1.10 58.44 65.20
C LYS A 56 -0.49 57.04 65.20
N GLN A 57 -0.85 56.18 66.16
CA GLN A 57 -0.39 54.79 66.18
C GLN A 57 -0.95 53.99 65.01
N HIS A 58 -2.26 54.09 64.74
CA HIS A 58 -2.91 53.41 63.63
C HIS A 58 -2.42 53.91 62.27
N GLU A 59 -2.13 55.21 62.14
CA GLU A 59 -1.52 55.80 60.95
C GLU A 59 -0.10 55.27 60.72
N GLN A 60 0.72 55.17 61.78
CA GLN A 60 2.05 54.58 61.70
C GLN A 60 2.01 53.10 61.32
N GLU A 61 1.04 52.35 61.85
CA GLU A 61 0.84 50.94 61.53
C GLU A 61 0.37 50.76 60.08
N ARG A 62 -0.56 51.59 59.60
CA ARG A 62 -1.00 51.59 58.19
C ARG A 62 0.16 51.86 57.24
N VAL A 63 0.98 52.88 57.53
CA VAL A 63 2.17 53.22 56.72
C VAL A 63 3.20 52.07 56.75
N LYS A 64 3.39 51.39 57.89
CA LYS A 64 4.26 50.20 57.96
C LYS A 64 3.72 49.04 57.13
N THR A 65 2.42 48.77 57.18
CA THR A 65 1.81 47.73 56.35
C THR A 65 1.87 48.07 54.86
N GLU A 66 1.62 49.32 54.49
CA GLU A 66 1.66 49.78 53.10
C GLU A 66 3.08 49.74 52.51
N THR A 67 4.09 50.10 53.30
CA THR A 67 5.50 49.97 52.91
C THR A 67 5.94 48.52 52.80
N ALA A 68 5.50 47.63 53.70
CA ALA A 68 5.75 46.19 53.60
C ALA A 68 5.10 45.58 52.35
N ASP A 69 3.85 45.95 52.05
CA ASP A 69 3.14 45.54 50.84
C ASP A 69 3.87 46.02 49.57
N GLN A 70 4.35 47.27 49.58
CA GLN A 70 5.08 47.84 48.45
C GLN A 70 6.42 47.14 48.22
N ILE A 71 7.13 46.74 49.28
CA ILE A 71 8.36 45.94 49.21
C ILE A 71 8.04 44.54 48.67
N SER A 72 6.99 43.89 49.17
CA SER A 72 6.57 42.55 48.70
C SER A 72 6.18 42.56 47.22
N ARG A 73 5.44 43.58 46.76
CA ARG A 73 5.08 43.72 45.33
C ARG A 73 6.32 43.95 44.47
N ARG A 74 7.28 44.76 44.93
CA ARG A 74 8.55 44.96 44.22
C ARG A 74 9.38 43.68 44.16
N GLY A 75 9.40 42.88 45.22
CA GLY A 75 10.02 41.55 45.25
C GLY A 75 9.40 40.62 44.22
N ALA A 76 8.07 40.49 44.22
CA ALA A 76 7.36 39.63 43.26
C ALA A 76 7.57 40.05 41.80
N ILE A 77 7.65 41.37 41.51
CA ILE A 77 7.97 41.87 40.16
C ILE A 77 9.41 41.51 39.76
N LEU A 78 10.36 41.59 40.69
CA LEU A 78 11.75 41.23 40.45
C LEU A 78 11.89 39.72 40.18
N ASP A 79 11.25 38.89 40.99
CA ASP A 79 11.27 37.43 40.84
C ASP A 79 10.63 37.00 39.50
N ALA A 80 9.51 37.61 39.13
CA ALA A 80 8.87 37.38 37.83
C ALA A 80 9.77 37.83 36.66
N ALA A 81 10.52 38.92 36.81
CA ALA A 81 11.47 39.38 35.80
C ALA A 81 12.68 38.43 35.67
N LEU A 82 13.20 37.91 36.79
CA LEU A 82 14.27 36.92 36.82
C LEU A 82 13.85 35.60 36.19
N GLU A 83 12.67 35.08 36.53
CA GLU A 83 12.15 33.84 35.96
C GLU A 83 11.89 33.97 34.46
N LYS A 84 11.37 35.12 34.01
CA LYS A 84 11.20 35.40 32.59
C LYS A 84 12.54 35.41 31.84
N GLU A 85 13.59 35.98 32.44
CA GLU A 85 14.92 36.01 31.83
C GLU A 85 15.56 34.62 31.80
N ARG A 86 15.37 33.81 32.85
CA ARG A 86 15.76 32.40 32.88
C ARG A 86 15.08 31.60 31.77
N LEU A 87 13.75 31.68 31.66
CA LEU A 87 12.99 31.01 30.59
C LEU A 87 13.42 31.48 29.20
N ARG A 88 13.81 32.75 29.04
CA ARG A 88 14.35 33.27 27.77
C ARG A 88 15.67 32.60 27.41
N ILE A 89 16.57 32.40 28.38
CA ILE A 89 17.84 31.71 28.19
C ILE A 89 17.60 30.23 27.87
N ASP A 90 16.78 29.55 28.67
CA ASP A 90 16.45 28.13 28.47
C ASP A 90 15.80 27.89 27.10
N LYS A 91 14.90 28.79 26.67
CA LYS A 91 14.28 28.72 25.35
C LYS A 91 15.30 28.92 24.22
N ALA A 92 16.23 29.87 24.36
CA ALA A 92 17.27 30.10 23.36
C ALA A 92 18.25 28.91 23.26
N GLU A 93 18.56 28.27 24.39
CA GLU A 93 19.39 27.06 24.41
C GLU A 93 18.66 25.87 23.79
N HIS A 94 17.37 25.69 24.12
CA HIS A 94 16.51 24.67 23.51
C HIS A 94 16.40 24.86 21.99
N GLU A 95 16.13 26.08 21.51
CA GLU A 95 16.06 26.40 20.08
C GLU A 95 17.39 26.08 19.37
N LYS A 96 18.53 26.34 20.02
CA LYS A 96 19.85 25.99 19.48
C LYS A 96 20.02 24.47 19.36
N ILE A 97 19.64 23.72 20.39
CA ILE A 97 19.72 22.24 20.38
C ILE A 97 18.81 21.67 19.30
N VAL A 98 17.56 22.16 19.19
CA VAL A 98 16.60 21.73 18.16
C VAL A 98 17.18 21.95 16.77
N LYS A 99 17.74 23.14 16.50
CA LYS A 99 18.35 23.43 15.21
C LYS A 99 19.56 22.53 14.90
N GLU A 100 20.41 22.27 15.88
CA GLU A 100 21.56 21.36 15.73
C GLU A 100 21.10 19.92 15.45
N MET A 101 20.01 19.48 16.10
CA MET A 101 19.39 18.18 15.84
C MET A 101 18.78 18.11 14.44
N GLU A 102 18.06 19.14 13.99
CA GLU A 102 17.52 19.23 12.62
C GLU A 102 18.64 19.17 11.57
N GLU A 103 19.76 19.87 11.78
CA GLU A 103 20.91 19.84 10.87
C GLU A 103 21.57 18.45 10.81
N ARG A 104 21.72 17.79 11.96
CA ARG A 104 22.22 16.40 12.04
C ARG A 104 21.29 15.41 11.37
N GLU A 105 19.99 15.54 11.61
CA GLU A 105 18.95 14.72 11.00
C GLU A 105 19.01 14.85 9.47
N GLN A 106 19.05 16.07 8.94
CA GLN A 106 19.18 16.31 7.50
C GLN A 106 20.46 15.71 6.91
N LEU A 107 21.59 15.81 7.62
CA LEU A 107 22.85 15.22 7.19
C LEU A 107 22.77 13.69 7.17
N ALA A 108 22.21 13.09 8.22
CA ALA A 108 21.98 11.65 8.29
C ALA A 108 21.09 11.17 7.13
N TYR A 109 19.99 11.88 6.83
CA TYR A 109 19.15 11.56 5.67
C TYR A 109 19.92 11.61 4.35
N ARG A 110 20.76 12.63 4.13
CA ARG A 110 21.57 12.76 2.90
C ARG A 110 22.61 11.65 2.79
N GLU A 111 23.29 11.29 3.88
CA GLU A 111 24.24 10.19 3.89
C GLU A 111 23.55 8.85 3.62
N CYS A 112 22.39 8.60 4.24
CA CYS A 112 21.59 7.40 3.99
C CYS A 112 21.14 7.32 2.52
N GLU A 113 20.66 8.42 1.94
CA GLU A 113 20.27 8.48 0.52
C GLU A 113 21.46 8.15 -0.39
N LYS A 114 22.64 8.69 -0.07
CA LYS A 114 23.88 8.36 -0.78
C LYS A 114 24.21 6.87 -0.65
N HIS A 115 24.26 6.31 0.56
CA HIS A 115 24.55 4.89 0.76
C HIS A 115 23.55 3.98 0.03
N ARG A 116 22.28 4.38 -0.03
CA ARG A 116 21.25 3.67 -0.80
C ARG A 116 21.50 3.71 -2.30
N ILE A 117 21.77 4.90 -2.87
CA ILE A 117 22.14 5.01 -4.29
C ILE A 117 23.34 4.12 -4.58
N TRP A 118 24.33 4.11 -3.69
CA TRP A 118 25.50 3.24 -3.80
C TRP A 118 25.18 1.76 -3.65
N SER A 119 24.21 1.35 -2.84
CA SER A 119 23.78 -0.06 -2.74
C SER A 119 23.20 -0.60 -4.05
N ARG A 120 22.73 0.28 -4.93
CA ARG A 120 22.24 -0.08 -6.28
C ARG A 120 23.34 -0.25 -7.31
N VAL A 121 24.53 0.32 -7.07
CA VAL A 121 25.62 0.37 -8.06
C VAL A 121 26.27 -1.01 -8.30
N PRO A 122 26.35 -1.94 -7.32
CA PRO A 122 27.09 -3.18 -7.55
C PRO A 122 26.34 -4.45 -7.13
N HIS A 123 25.10 -4.70 -7.57
CA HIS A 123 24.59 -6.08 -7.65
C HIS A 123 24.15 -6.34 -9.08
N ALA A 124 24.63 -7.45 -9.66
CA ALA A 124 24.13 -7.99 -10.91
C ALA A 124 22.68 -8.48 -10.69
N SER A 125 21.77 -7.53 -10.53
CA SER A 125 20.34 -7.81 -10.50
C SER A 125 19.93 -8.26 -11.90
N ARG A 126 19.11 -9.30 -11.98
CA ARG A 126 18.47 -9.71 -13.23
C ARG A 126 17.44 -8.68 -13.72
N LEU A 127 16.97 -7.80 -12.83
CA LEU A 127 15.94 -6.81 -13.13
C LEU A 127 16.54 -5.55 -13.75
N PRO A 128 15.82 -4.86 -14.65
CA PRO A 128 16.24 -3.58 -15.20
C PRO A 128 16.32 -2.49 -14.12
N GLN A 129 17.01 -1.40 -14.44
CA GLN A 129 17.10 -0.23 -13.57
C GLN A 129 15.73 0.45 -13.47
N VAL A 130 15.16 0.49 -12.27
CA VAL A 130 13.79 0.98 -12.00
C VAL A 130 13.61 2.49 -12.25
N ASP A 131 14.69 3.27 -12.14
CA ASP A 131 14.72 4.71 -12.38
C ASP A 131 14.96 5.07 -13.86
N SER A 132 15.22 4.08 -14.72
CA SER A 132 15.53 4.28 -16.13
C SER A 132 14.43 3.73 -17.03
N GLU A 133 13.64 4.62 -17.62
CA GLU A 133 12.59 4.23 -18.58
C GLU A 133 13.18 3.48 -19.79
N SER A 134 14.39 3.82 -20.24
CA SER A 134 15.04 3.10 -21.34
C SER A 134 15.42 1.67 -20.95
N SER A 135 15.85 1.45 -19.70
CA SER A 135 16.16 0.11 -19.19
C SER A 135 14.90 -0.76 -19.12
N ILE A 136 13.81 -0.23 -18.55
CA ILE A 136 12.51 -0.92 -18.48
C ILE A 136 11.97 -1.20 -19.89
N ASN A 137 11.98 -0.20 -20.77
CA ASN A 137 11.50 -0.38 -22.14
C ASN A 137 12.33 -1.40 -22.92
N THR A 138 13.65 -1.49 -22.68
CA THR A 138 14.51 -2.49 -23.31
C THR A 138 14.15 -3.89 -22.82
N PHE A 139 13.99 -4.07 -21.50
CA PHE A 139 13.52 -5.32 -20.91
C PHE A 139 12.19 -5.78 -21.52
N LEU A 140 11.19 -4.89 -21.60
CA LEU A 140 9.90 -5.19 -22.20
C LEU A 140 9.95 -5.35 -23.73
N ALA A 141 10.91 -4.73 -24.42
CA ALA A 141 11.07 -4.88 -25.86
C ALA A 141 11.66 -6.24 -26.21
N VAL A 142 12.71 -6.68 -25.50
CA VAL A 142 13.31 -8.00 -25.67
C VAL A 142 12.28 -9.09 -25.45
N TRP A 143 11.50 -9.02 -24.36
CA TRP A 143 10.41 -9.96 -24.10
C TRP A 143 9.41 -10.02 -25.27
N ARG A 144 8.89 -8.87 -25.71
CA ARG A 144 7.95 -8.84 -26.84
C ARG A 144 8.56 -9.30 -28.16
N ASP A 145 9.85 -9.11 -28.36
CA ASP A 145 10.56 -9.59 -29.56
C ASP A 145 10.66 -11.12 -29.55
N GLU A 146 10.94 -11.73 -28.39
CA GLU A 146 10.95 -13.19 -28.20
C GLU A 146 9.56 -13.77 -28.52
N GLU A 147 8.48 -13.24 -27.93
CA GLU A 147 7.10 -13.67 -28.22
C GLU A 147 6.76 -13.54 -29.72
N ARG A 148 7.12 -12.41 -30.34
CA ARG A 148 6.91 -12.19 -31.78
C ARG A 148 7.72 -13.13 -32.68
N GLU A 149 8.90 -13.54 -32.24
CA GLU A 149 9.72 -14.50 -32.98
C GLU A 149 9.07 -15.89 -32.96
N TYR A 150 8.51 -16.30 -31.82
CA TYR A 150 7.73 -17.54 -31.69
C TYR A 150 6.50 -17.55 -32.60
N ASP A 151 5.72 -16.46 -32.67
CA ASP A 151 4.53 -16.39 -33.52
C ASP A 151 4.85 -16.44 -35.03
N LYS A 152 6.06 -16.01 -35.43
CA LYS A 152 6.51 -16.04 -36.83
C LYS A 152 7.00 -17.41 -37.29
N HIS A 153 7.01 -18.40 -36.40
CA HIS A 153 7.68 -19.67 -36.64
C HIS A 153 7.06 -20.44 -37.82
N THR A 154 7.67 -20.25 -38.99
CA THR A 154 7.38 -20.98 -40.22
C THR A 154 8.41 -22.11 -40.29
N PRO A 155 8.05 -23.37 -39.98
CA PRO A 155 9.03 -24.45 -40.02
C PRO A 155 9.66 -24.51 -41.41
N LEU A 156 11.00 -24.49 -41.47
CA LEU A 156 11.72 -24.54 -42.74
C LEU A 156 11.47 -25.91 -43.39
N VAL A 157 10.56 -25.98 -44.37
CA VAL A 157 10.33 -27.21 -45.14
C VAL A 157 11.44 -27.33 -46.17
N THR A 158 12.38 -28.23 -45.93
CA THR A 158 13.42 -28.55 -46.92
C THR A 158 12.83 -29.53 -47.95
N VAL A 159 12.61 -29.04 -49.17
CA VAL A 159 12.10 -29.85 -50.27
C VAL A 159 13.28 -30.44 -51.05
N ILE A 160 13.53 -31.74 -50.90
CA ILE A 160 14.50 -32.47 -51.72
C ILE A 160 13.81 -33.00 -52.97
N ASN A 161 14.17 -32.43 -54.12
CA ASN A 161 13.74 -32.92 -55.41
C ASN A 161 14.67 -34.04 -55.89
N ARG A 162 14.20 -35.29 -55.89
CA ARG A 162 14.96 -36.41 -56.48
C ARG A 162 14.49 -36.63 -57.92
N ARG A 163 15.31 -36.19 -58.88
CA ARG A 163 15.14 -36.56 -60.29
C ARG A 163 15.71 -37.96 -60.51
N ASN A 164 14.86 -38.90 -60.91
CA ASN A 164 15.35 -40.18 -61.41
C ASN A 164 16.01 -39.94 -62.77
N SER A 165 17.34 -40.03 -62.81
CA SER A 165 18.07 -40.10 -64.07
C SER A 165 17.76 -41.44 -64.72
N VAL A 166 17.01 -41.38 -65.82
CA VAL A 166 16.72 -42.38 -66.86
C VAL A 166 15.20 -42.59 -66.98
N GLY A 167 14.61 -41.84 -67.92
CA GLY A 167 13.36 -42.14 -68.63
C GLY A 167 12.13 -42.47 -67.80
N GLY A 168 11.35 -41.44 -67.42
CA GLY A 168 9.95 -41.63 -67.02
C GLY A 168 9.43 -40.75 -65.89
N GLY A 169 9.05 -39.51 -66.21
CA GLY A 169 7.79 -38.86 -65.82
C GLY A 169 7.41 -38.58 -64.36
N LEU A 170 8.09 -39.09 -63.32
CA LEU A 170 7.68 -38.85 -61.93
C LEU A 170 8.76 -38.11 -61.14
N GLN A 171 8.46 -36.85 -60.80
CA GLN A 171 9.23 -36.07 -59.83
C GLN A 171 8.84 -36.52 -58.43
N ASN A 172 9.79 -37.11 -57.70
CA ASN A 172 9.59 -37.44 -56.30
C ASN A 172 10.12 -36.30 -55.45
N TYR A 173 9.20 -35.58 -54.82
CA TYR A 173 9.49 -34.58 -53.81
C TYR A 173 9.57 -35.26 -52.45
N TYR A 174 10.69 -35.10 -51.76
CA TYR A 174 10.82 -35.47 -50.35
C TYR A 174 10.76 -34.19 -49.54
N PHE A 175 9.73 -34.08 -48.71
CA PHE A 175 9.63 -32.99 -47.75
C PHE A 175 10.34 -33.45 -46.49
N ILE A 176 11.54 -32.92 -46.25
CA ILE A 176 12.15 -32.96 -44.93
C ILE A 176 11.59 -31.75 -44.21
N ASN A 177 10.55 -31.94 -43.41
CA ASN A 177 10.23 -30.94 -42.40
C ASN A 177 11.50 -30.76 -41.57
N GLY A 178 12.03 -29.53 -41.49
CA GLY A 178 13.12 -29.20 -40.57
C GLY A 178 12.76 -29.49 -39.11
N GLU A 179 11.50 -29.81 -38.84
CA GLU A 179 10.94 -30.07 -37.53
C GLU A 179 10.11 -31.35 -37.55
N PHE A 180 10.57 -32.35 -36.79
CA PHE A 180 9.62 -32.94 -35.86
C PHE A 180 9.05 -31.76 -35.07
N GLY A 181 7.74 -31.47 -35.20
CA GLY A 181 7.13 -30.28 -34.57
C GLY A 181 7.55 -30.12 -33.11
N VAL A 182 7.53 -28.89 -32.59
CA VAL A 182 8.01 -28.57 -31.22
C VAL A 182 7.59 -29.66 -30.23
N SER A 183 8.59 -30.36 -29.69
CA SER A 183 8.34 -31.53 -28.83
C SER A 183 7.45 -31.15 -27.64
N PRO A 184 6.65 -32.09 -27.09
CA PRO A 184 5.85 -31.85 -25.88
C PRO A 184 6.64 -31.17 -24.76
N ALA A 185 7.88 -31.63 -24.53
CA ALA A 185 8.77 -31.06 -23.52
C ALA A 185 9.21 -29.62 -23.84
N ALA A 186 9.48 -29.31 -25.12
CA ALA A 186 9.84 -27.96 -25.54
C ALA A 186 8.66 -26.98 -25.43
N ARG A 187 7.43 -27.41 -25.75
CA ARG A 187 6.22 -26.58 -25.56
C ARG A 187 5.94 -26.31 -24.09
N LYS A 188 6.05 -27.34 -23.24
CA LYS A 188 5.91 -27.18 -21.80
C LYS A 188 6.97 -26.23 -21.24
N LYS A 189 8.22 -26.39 -21.66
CA LYS A 189 9.33 -25.49 -21.27
C LYS A 189 9.09 -24.05 -21.70
N MET A 190 8.51 -23.82 -22.89
CA MET A 190 8.13 -22.47 -23.34
C MET A 190 7.08 -21.87 -22.40
N VAL A 191 5.99 -22.59 -22.10
CA VAL A 191 4.98 -22.11 -21.14
C VAL A 191 5.59 -21.83 -19.76
N GLU A 192 6.47 -22.70 -19.27
CA GLU A 192 7.20 -22.51 -18.02
C GLU A 192 8.08 -21.25 -18.06
N SER A 193 8.77 -21.01 -19.17
CA SER A 193 9.63 -19.84 -19.36
C SER A 193 8.84 -18.54 -19.34
N GLU A 194 7.71 -18.47 -20.06
CA GLU A 194 6.85 -17.29 -20.09
C GLU A 194 6.22 -16.99 -18.73
N LEU A 195 5.76 -18.03 -18.01
CA LEU A 195 5.25 -17.86 -16.65
C LEU A 195 6.36 -17.43 -15.69
N GLN A 196 7.61 -17.86 -15.91
CA GLN A 196 8.77 -17.42 -15.15
C GLN A 196 9.14 -15.95 -15.45
N GLN A 197 8.99 -15.50 -16.69
CA GLN A 197 9.13 -14.07 -17.04
C GLN A 197 8.04 -13.23 -16.37
N CYS A 198 6.81 -13.74 -16.24
CA CYS A 198 5.76 -13.09 -15.46
C CYS A 198 6.13 -12.92 -13.97
N LEU A 199 6.88 -13.87 -13.38
CA LEU A 199 7.41 -13.74 -12.02
C LEU A 199 8.48 -12.64 -11.92
N GLU A 200 9.38 -12.54 -12.91
CA GLU A 200 10.38 -11.46 -12.97
C GLU A 200 9.72 -10.08 -13.13
N ALA A 201 8.66 -10.01 -13.92
CA ALA A 201 7.85 -8.82 -14.09
C ALA A 201 7.14 -8.39 -12.80
N TYR A 202 6.67 -9.36 -12.00
CA TYR A 202 6.16 -9.09 -10.65
C TYR A 202 7.24 -8.51 -9.74
N GLU A 203 8.43 -9.12 -9.70
CA GLU A 203 9.54 -8.60 -8.88
C GLU A 203 9.97 -7.20 -9.31
N LEU A 204 9.99 -6.93 -10.63
CA LEU A 204 10.20 -5.59 -11.17
C LEU A 204 9.10 -4.62 -10.71
N THR A 205 7.84 -5.05 -10.73
CA THR A 205 6.72 -4.23 -10.30
C THR A 205 6.83 -3.87 -8.81
N GLU A 206 7.16 -4.82 -7.94
CA GLU A 206 7.40 -4.56 -6.52
C GLU A 206 8.58 -3.61 -6.32
N ALA A 207 9.68 -3.78 -7.07
CA ALA A 207 10.83 -2.87 -7.00
C ALA A 207 10.49 -1.45 -7.44
N ILE A 208 9.67 -1.28 -8.49
CA ILE A 208 9.16 0.02 -8.93
C ILE A 208 8.20 0.60 -7.88
N ARG A 209 7.34 -0.23 -7.27
CA ARG A 209 6.36 0.21 -6.26
C ARG A 209 7.05 0.76 -5.01
N LEU A 210 8.13 0.14 -4.55
CA LEU A 210 8.92 0.68 -3.43
C LEU A 210 9.41 2.12 -3.71
N GLU A 211 9.81 2.42 -4.94
CA GLU A 211 10.22 3.78 -5.33
C GLU A 211 9.04 4.73 -5.53
N ALA A 212 7.89 4.22 -5.98
CA ALA A 212 6.64 4.97 -6.03
C ALA A 212 6.21 5.41 -4.62
N ASP A 213 6.21 4.49 -3.65
CA ASP A 213 5.85 4.77 -2.25
C ASP A 213 6.83 5.76 -1.62
N ARG A 214 8.13 5.60 -1.87
CA ARG A 214 9.15 6.58 -1.46
C ARG A 214 8.88 7.96 -2.07
N SER A 215 8.58 8.03 -3.36
CA SER A 215 8.25 9.30 -4.03
C SER A 215 7.02 9.96 -3.42
N LEU A 216 6.01 9.17 -3.07
CA LEU A 216 4.82 9.63 -2.36
C LEU A 216 5.16 10.20 -0.98
N THR A 217 5.97 9.51 -0.16
CA THR A 217 6.40 10.02 1.16
C THR A 217 7.21 11.31 1.06
N GLN A 218 7.98 11.49 -0.02
CA GLN A 218 8.75 12.70 -0.30
C GLN A 218 7.94 13.79 -1.05
N LEU A 219 6.65 13.54 -1.33
CA LEU A 219 5.76 14.42 -2.09
C LEU A 219 6.27 14.76 -3.51
N LYS A 220 7.04 13.86 -4.12
CA LYS A 220 7.55 13.99 -5.50
C LYS A 220 6.54 13.41 -6.49
N MET A 221 5.55 14.22 -6.84
CA MET A 221 4.42 13.79 -7.68
C MET A 221 4.81 13.41 -9.12
N GLU A 222 5.84 14.05 -9.69
CA GLU A 222 6.34 13.73 -11.03
C GLU A 222 6.96 12.33 -11.07
N ASP A 223 7.82 12.01 -10.09
CA ASP A 223 8.43 10.68 -9.92
C ASP A 223 7.35 9.62 -9.67
N LEU A 224 6.37 9.91 -8.82
CA LEU A 224 5.24 9.01 -8.56
C LEU A 224 4.47 8.68 -9.85
N THR A 225 4.24 9.68 -10.71
CA THR A 225 3.55 9.51 -12.00
C THR A 225 4.40 8.65 -12.95
N PHE A 226 5.72 8.87 -12.98
CA PHE A 226 6.65 8.07 -13.75
C PHE A 226 6.62 6.60 -13.34
N PHE A 227 6.75 6.30 -12.04
CA PHE A 227 6.75 4.93 -11.55
C PHE A 227 5.40 4.25 -11.78
N SER A 228 4.29 4.94 -11.50
CA SER A 228 2.94 4.41 -11.74
C SER A 228 2.72 4.04 -13.21
N LYS A 229 3.17 4.88 -14.15
CA LYS A 229 3.09 4.60 -15.58
C LYS A 229 3.91 3.36 -15.98
N ASN A 230 5.11 3.19 -15.42
CA ASN A 230 5.95 2.04 -15.73
C ASN A 230 5.42 0.74 -15.10
N ILE A 231 4.82 0.78 -13.90
CA ILE A 231 4.05 -0.34 -13.35
C ILE A 231 2.97 -0.78 -14.34
N GLY A 232 2.22 0.19 -14.89
CA GLY A 232 1.19 -0.09 -15.90
C GLY A 232 1.72 -0.85 -17.11
N LYS A 233 2.83 -0.37 -17.71
CA LYS A 233 3.45 -1.04 -18.87
C LYS A 233 3.88 -2.48 -18.56
N VAL A 234 4.46 -2.71 -17.38
CA VAL A 234 4.91 -4.05 -16.97
C VAL A 234 3.71 -4.97 -16.77
N CYS A 235 2.66 -4.50 -16.09
CA CYS A 235 1.43 -5.27 -15.87
C CYS A 235 0.68 -5.57 -17.17
N GLU A 236 0.61 -4.62 -18.10
CA GLU A 236 0.04 -4.83 -19.44
C GLU A 236 0.79 -5.92 -20.19
N GLN A 237 2.14 -5.91 -20.16
CA GLN A 237 2.92 -6.98 -20.78
C GLN A 237 2.63 -8.34 -20.14
N VAL A 238 2.53 -8.44 -18.81
CA VAL A 238 2.17 -9.70 -18.14
C VAL A 238 0.81 -10.22 -18.62
N LEU A 239 -0.19 -9.35 -18.75
CA LEU A 239 -1.51 -9.75 -19.24
C LEU A 239 -1.45 -10.25 -20.69
N ASN A 240 -0.66 -9.59 -21.55
CA ASN A 240 -0.43 -10.03 -22.93
C ASN A 240 0.28 -11.38 -22.99
N SER A 241 1.29 -11.61 -22.15
CA SER A 241 2.02 -12.87 -22.08
C SER A 241 1.15 -14.02 -21.60
N LEU A 242 0.21 -13.77 -20.68
CA LEU A 242 -0.79 -14.77 -20.29
C LEU A 242 -1.74 -15.14 -21.44
N ASP A 243 -2.07 -14.19 -22.31
CA ASP A 243 -2.80 -14.44 -23.56
C ASP A 243 -1.96 -15.24 -24.56
N PHE A 244 -0.69 -14.87 -24.77
CA PHE A 244 0.28 -15.60 -25.59
C PHE A 244 0.44 -17.06 -25.14
N ILE A 245 0.68 -17.30 -23.84
CA ILE A 245 0.76 -18.65 -23.25
C ILE A 245 -0.49 -19.46 -23.57
N THR A 246 -1.66 -18.83 -23.49
CA THR A 246 -2.95 -19.51 -23.74
C THR A 246 -3.13 -19.87 -25.20
N ILE A 247 -2.77 -18.98 -26.13
CA ILE A 247 -2.80 -19.23 -27.57
C ILE A 247 -1.93 -20.44 -27.89
N HIS A 248 -0.67 -20.44 -27.45
CA HIS A 248 0.27 -21.54 -27.72
C HIS A 248 -0.14 -22.85 -27.05
N ALA A 249 -0.72 -22.80 -25.85
CA ALA A 249 -1.28 -23.97 -25.19
C ALA A 249 -2.47 -24.56 -25.97
N LEU A 250 -3.33 -23.72 -26.57
CA LEU A 250 -4.45 -24.16 -27.40
C LEU A 250 -4.01 -24.68 -28.77
N LEU A 251 -2.98 -24.11 -29.40
CA LEU A 251 -2.44 -24.64 -30.67
C LEU A 251 -1.84 -26.05 -30.51
N GLY A 252 -1.30 -26.34 -29.32
CA GLY A 252 -0.60 -27.58 -28.99
C GLY A 252 -1.25 -28.42 -27.88
N TYR A 253 -2.55 -28.29 -27.61
CA TYR A 253 -3.12 -28.90 -26.38
C TYR A 253 -2.96 -30.42 -26.32
N ASP A 254 -3.11 -31.13 -27.45
CA ASP A 254 -3.02 -32.59 -27.54
C ASP A 254 -1.61 -33.14 -27.30
N VAL A 255 -0.59 -32.27 -27.35
CA VAL A 255 0.81 -32.64 -27.04
C VAL A 255 1.30 -32.07 -25.72
N ILE A 256 0.78 -30.93 -25.26
CA ILE A 256 1.19 -30.31 -23.99
C ILE A 256 0.49 -30.92 -22.76
N LEU A 257 -0.71 -31.49 -22.96
CA LEU A 257 -1.48 -32.14 -21.90
C LEU A 257 -0.88 -33.52 -21.57
N GLU A 258 -0.68 -33.79 -20.28
CA GLU A 258 -0.04 -35.03 -19.83
C GLU A 258 -0.99 -36.24 -19.94
N GLY A 259 -0.91 -36.93 -21.07
CA GLY A 259 -1.59 -38.20 -21.30
C GLY A 259 -2.85 -38.10 -22.16
N PRO A 260 -3.31 -39.22 -22.75
CA PRO A 260 -4.31 -39.24 -23.82
C PRO A 260 -5.72 -38.82 -23.40
N ASN A 261 -5.95 -38.65 -22.10
CA ASN A 261 -7.23 -38.26 -21.52
C ASN A 261 -7.14 -37.01 -20.64
N SER A 262 -5.98 -36.35 -20.59
CA SER A 262 -5.84 -35.12 -19.83
C SER A 262 -6.56 -33.99 -20.56
N GLU A 263 -7.29 -33.18 -19.79
CA GLU A 263 -8.02 -32.01 -20.27
C GLU A 263 -7.52 -30.73 -19.57
N PHE A 264 -6.54 -30.84 -18.67
CA PHE A 264 -6.10 -29.75 -17.80
C PHE A 264 -4.61 -29.49 -17.94
N LEU A 265 -4.26 -28.24 -18.21
CA LEU A 265 -2.91 -27.69 -18.06
C LEU A 265 -2.94 -26.75 -16.86
N THR A 266 -2.17 -27.07 -15.81
CA THR A 266 -2.15 -26.28 -14.58
C THR A 266 -0.73 -26.06 -14.10
N MET A 267 -0.39 -24.80 -13.81
CA MET A 267 0.95 -24.39 -13.40
C MET A 267 0.87 -23.36 -12.28
N SER A 268 1.86 -23.36 -11.38
CA SER A 268 2.02 -22.40 -10.30
C SER A 268 3.47 -21.92 -10.28
N VAL A 269 3.67 -20.61 -10.40
CA VAL A 269 5.00 -20.00 -10.47
C VAL A 269 5.12 -18.88 -9.42
N PRO A 270 6.08 -18.99 -8.49
CA PRO A 270 6.82 -20.20 -8.15
C PRO A 270 5.89 -21.29 -7.56
N PRO A 271 6.30 -22.57 -7.51
CA PRO A 271 5.46 -23.64 -6.94
C PRO A 271 5.11 -23.42 -5.46
N THR A 272 6.03 -22.82 -4.71
CA THR A 272 5.86 -22.43 -3.30
C THR A 272 5.54 -20.94 -3.23
N ASN A 273 4.42 -20.55 -2.61
CA ASN A 273 3.94 -19.16 -2.60
C ASN A 273 3.77 -18.57 -4.01
N PRO A 274 2.85 -19.13 -4.81
CA PRO A 274 2.68 -18.74 -6.21
C PRO A 274 2.26 -17.28 -6.36
N VAL A 275 2.97 -16.59 -7.24
CA VAL A 275 2.64 -15.26 -7.74
C VAL A 275 1.66 -15.38 -8.91
N VAL A 276 1.83 -16.40 -9.74
CA VAL A 276 0.91 -16.72 -10.84
C VAL A 276 0.46 -18.16 -10.69
N LYS A 277 -0.84 -18.38 -10.59
CA LYS A 277 -1.45 -19.68 -10.81
C LYS A 277 -2.20 -19.64 -12.13
N TYR A 278 -1.84 -20.52 -13.04
CA TYR A 278 -2.42 -20.63 -14.37
C TYR A 278 -3.14 -21.97 -14.49
N GLY A 279 -4.38 -21.95 -14.95
CA GLY A 279 -5.17 -23.14 -15.25
C GLY A 279 -5.88 -23.00 -16.58
N LEU A 280 -5.79 -24.02 -17.41
CA LEU A 280 -6.49 -24.13 -18.67
C LEU A 280 -7.16 -25.51 -18.74
N TRP A 281 -8.48 -25.52 -18.86
CA TRP A 281 -9.24 -26.70 -19.23
C TRP A 281 -9.58 -26.63 -20.70
N VAL A 282 -9.34 -27.73 -21.44
CA VAL A 282 -9.62 -27.81 -22.88
C VAL A 282 -10.55 -28.99 -23.14
N LYS A 283 -11.61 -28.77 -23.91
CA LYS A 283 -12.49 -29.82 -24.41
C LYS A 283 -11.77 -30.64 -25.49
N VAL A 284 -11.12 -31.73 -25.09
CA VAL A 284 -10.38 -32.62 -26.01
C VAL A 284 -11.29 -33.61 -26.75
N LYS A 285 -12.33 -34.12 -26.10
CA LYS A 285 -13.22 -35.15 -26.66
C LYS A 285 -14.43 -34.54 -27.38
N GLU A 286 -14.93 -35.22 -28.41
CA GLU A 286 -16.21 -34.86 -29.07
C GLU A 286 -17.37 -34.99 -28.07
N THR A 287 -17.47 -36.16 -27.43
CA THR A 287 -18.41 -36.39 -26.32
C THR A 287 -17.79 -35.89 -25.02
N THR A 288 -18.38 -34.84 -24.47
CA THR A 288 -17.89 -34.25 -23.22
C THR A 288 -18.54 -34.95 -22.04
N ARG A 289 -17.72 -35.46 -21.11
CA ARG A 289 -18.25 -35.99 -19.86
C ARG A 289 -18.82 -34.84 -19.05
N SER A 290 -20.06 -34.99 -18.62
CA SER A 290 -20.69 -34.11 -17.66
C SER A 290 -20.01 -34.24 -16.29
N PHE A 291 -19.30 -33.22 -15.82
CA PHE A 291 -18.75 -33.14 -14.47
C PHE A 291 -19.54 -32.17 -13.59
N ALA A 292 -19.72 -32.57 -12.33
CA ALA A 292 -20.39 -31.76 -11.31
C ALA A 292 -19.49 -30.63 -10.77
N SER A 293 -18.21 -30.65 -11.15
CA SER A 293 -17.18 -29.73 -10.69
C SER A 293 -16.02 -29.69 -11.68
N MET A 294 -15.56 -28.49 -12.03
CA MET A 294 -14.31 -28.27 -12.74
C MET A 294 -13.23 -27.96 -11.71
N VAL A 295 -12.45 -28.96 -11.33
CA VAL A 295 -11.32 -28.80 -10.42
C VAL A 295 -10.07 -28.61 -11.24
N PHE A 296 -9.37 -27.49 -11.08
CA PHE A 296 -8.06 -27.29 -11.68
C PHE A 296 -6.99 -27.88 -10.74
N PRO A 297 -6.33 -28.99 -11.13
CA PRO A 297 -5.36 -29.64 -10.27
C PRO A 297 -4.22 -28.69 -9.86
N ASN A 298 -3.63 -28.91 -8.68
CA ASN A 298 -2.41 -28.24 -8.21
C ASN A 298 -2.45 -26.71 -8.06
N ILE A 299 -3.54 -26.02 -8.41
CA ILE A 299 -3.68 -24.57 -8.24
C ILE A 299 -4.77 -24.17 -7.23
N ALA A 300 -5.48 -25.15 -6.67
CA ALA A 300 -6.54 -24.98 -5.67
C ALA A 300 -7.68 -24.04 -6.14
N ILE A 301 -7.96 -24.02 -7.45
CA ILE A 301 -9.10 -23.30 -8.04
C ILE A 301 -10.14 -24.30 -8.52
N ARG A 302 -11.41 -24.01 -8.26
CA ARG A 302 -12.53 -24.88 -8.61
C ARG A 302 -13.73 -24.05 -9.06
N LEU A 303 -14.42 -24.53 -10.09
CA LEU A 303 -15.68 -23.96 -10.58
C LEU A 303 -16.79 -25.02 -10.44
N ASP A 304 -17.82 -24.71 -9.68
CA ASP A 304 -18.97 -25.59 -9.46
C ASP A 304 -20.27 -24.93 -9.92
N PRO A 305 -21.19 -25.64 -10.59
CA PRO A 305 -22.57 -25.19 -10.68
C PRO A 305 -23.14 -24.89 -9.28
N LYS A 306 -23.87 -23.78 -9.14
CA LYS A 306 -24.44 -23.36 -7.86
C LYS A 306 -25.48 -24.33 -7.31
N SER A 307 -26.20 -25.04 -8.17
CA SER A 307 -27.16 -26.09 -7.81
C SER A 307 -26.80 -27.43 -8.43
N SER A 308 -26.95 -28.51 -7.65
CA SER A 308 -26.71 -29.90 -8.09
C SER A 308 -27.74 -30.40 -9.11
N ALA A 309 -28.84 -29.66 -9.30
CA ALA A 309 -29.87 -29.93 -10.30
C ALA A 309 -29.57 -29.27 -11.66
N LEU A 310 -28.55 -28.41 -11.75
CA LEU A 310 -28.16 -27.72 -12.98
C LEU A 310 -27.48 -28.65 -13.99
N PRO A 311 -27.46 -28.30 -15.29
CA PRO A 311 -26.68 -29.01 -16.27
C PRO A 311 -25.21 -29.08 -15.82
N LYS A 312 -24.72 -30.30 -15.62
CA LYS A 312 -23.31 -30.58 -15.35
C LYS A 312 -22.44 -29.90 -16.42
N LEU A 313 -21.33 -29.28 -16.00
CA LEU A 313 -20.33 -28.73 -16.91
C LEU A 313 -19.88 -29.86 -17.87
N PRO A 314 -19.77 -29.61 -19.19
CA PRO A 314 -19.67 -28.31 -19.85
C PRO A 314 -20.99 -27.79 -20.46
N LYS A 315 -22.13 -28.45 -20.23
CA LYS A 315 -23.42 -27.98 -20.79
C LYS A 315 -23.82 -26.61 -20.22
N ALA A 316 -23.48 -26.33 -18.96
CA ALA A 316 -23.62 -25.00 -18.35
C ALA A 316 -22.68 -23.92 -18.92
N LEU A 317 -21.68 -24.29 -19.73
CA LEU A 317 -20.86 -23.33 -20.48
C LEU A 317 -21.58 -22.83 -21.75
N GLY A 318 -22.79 -23.32 -22.05
CA GLY A 318 -23.64 -22.83 -23.14
C GLY A 318 -23.14 -23.08 -24.56
N LEU A 319 -21.98 -23.72 -24.71
CA LEU A 319 -21.35 -23.94 -25.99
C LEU A 319 -21.60 -25.38 -26.43
N SER A 320 -22.61 -25.58 -27.29
CA SER A 320 -22.77 -26.78 -28.11
C SER A 320 -21.65 -26.92 -29.16
N LYS A 321 -20.80 -25.89 -29.31
CA LYS A 321 -19.63 -25.88 -30.21
C LYS A 321 -18.54 -26.84 -29.73
N GLU A 322 -17.80 -27.37 -30.70
CA GLU A 322 -16.88 -28.49 -30.49
C GLU A 322 -15.55 -28.04 -29.85
N ASN A 323 -15.21 -26.75 -29.82
CA ASN A 323 -13.87 -26.28 -29.44
C ASN A 323 -13.88 -25.27 -28.29
N VAL A 324 -14.12 -25.75 -27.07
CA VAL A 324 -14.28 -24.89 -25.89
C VAL A 324 -13.11 -25.08 -24.94
N ALA A 325 -12.63 -23.99 -24.37
CA ALA A 325 -11.70 -24.01 -23.25
C ALA A 325 -12.12 -23.02 -22.16
N VAL A 326 -11.68 -23.28 -20.93
CA VAL A 326 -11.86 -22.37 -19.79
C VAL A 326 -10.49 -22.07 -19.22
N ARG A 327 -10.15 -20.80 -19.13
CA ARG A 327 -8.93 -20.32 -18.51
C ARG A 327 -9.24 -19.71 -17.15
N VAL A 328 -8.46 -20.08 -16.15
CA VAL A 328 -8.47 -19.48 -14.82
C VAL A 328 -7.07 -19.01 -14.47
N ILE A 329 -6.95 -17.79 -13.97
CA ILE A 329 -5.68 -17.21 -13.55
C ILE A 329 -5.87 -16.62 -12.16
N GLN A 330 -4.97 -16.92 -11.22
CA GLN A 330 -4.86 -16.19 -9.97
C GLN A 330 -3.50 -15.47 -9.92
N LEU A 331 -3.53 -14.15 -9.77
CA LEU A 331 -2.35 -13.31 -9.61
C LEU A 331 -2.22 -12.88 -8.14
N GLY A 332 -1.04 -13.09 -7.58
CA GLY A 332 -0.62 -12.62 -6.25
C GLY A 332 -0.28 -11.12 -6.21
N PHE A 333 -0.80 -10.35 -7.17
CA PHE A 333 -0.67 -8.90 -7.28
C PHE A 333 -1.84 -8.34 -8.08
N ASN A 334 -2.06 -7.03 -7.99
CA ASN A 334 -3.10 -6.34 -8.76
C ASN A 334 -2.51 -5.70 -10.03
N PRO A 335 -2.74 -6.26 -11.24
CA PRO A 335 -2.21 -5.69 -12.48
C PRO A 335 -2.86 -4.33 -12.85
N HIS A 336 -3.97 -3.97 -12.20
CA HIS A 336 -4.75 -2.77 -12.49
C HIS A 336 -4.52 -1.62 -11.50
N GLU A 337 -3.62 -1.76 -10.54
CA GLU A 337 -3.40 -0.76 -9.49
C GLU A 337 -2.95 0.61 -10.01
N HIS A 338 -2.25 0.62 -11.15
CA HIS A 338 -1.65 1.81 -11.74
C HIS A 338 -2.69 2.81 -12.28
N HIS A 339 -3.95 2.40 -12.45
CA HIS A 339 -5.04 3.31 -12.80
C HIS A 339 -5.40 4.27 -11.66
N GLY A 340 -4.84 4.07 -10.47
CA GLY A 340 -5.01 4.93 -9.31
C GLY A 340 -6.35 4.66 -8.61
N SER A 341 -6.35 4.86 -7.30
CA SER A 341 -7.54 4.61 -6.47
C SER A 341 -7.88 5.84 -5.60
N ILE A 342 -7.38 7.03 -5.95
CA ILE A 342 -7.60 8.25 -5.17
C ILE A 342 -9.11 8.53 -5.04
N GLY A 343 -9.57 8.76 -3.80
CA GLY A 343 -10.99 9.01 -3.50
C GLY A 343 -11.89 7.75 -3.54
N ARG A 344 -11.34 6.56 -3.77
CA ARG A 344 -12.08 5.29 -3.74
C ARG A 344 -12.12 4.72 -2.33
N GLU A 345 -13.26 4.15 -1.96
CA GLU A 345 -13.47 3.50 -0.66
C GLU A 345 -12.68 2.19 -0.53
N PHE A 346 -12.65 1.42 -1.62
CA PHE A 346 -12.03 0.10 -1.67
C PHE A 346 -10.75 0.10 -2.53
N TYR A 347 -9.88 -0.86 -2.25
CA TYR A 347 -8.76 -1.24 -3.10
C TYR A 347 -8.71 -2.76 -3.23
N ALA A 348 -8.21 -3.24 -4.37
CA ALA A 348 -7.99 -4.67 -4.58
C ALA A 348 -6.73 -5.12 -3.83
N LEU A 349 -6.86 -6.22 -3.09
CA LEU A 349 -5.75 -6.94 -2.52
C LEU A 349 -4.99 -7.70 -3.60
N ASN A 350 -3.78 -8.14 -3.25
CA ASN A 350 -2.87 -8.93 -4.07
C ASN A 350 -3.36 -10.38 -4.27
N CYS A 351 -4.57 -10.52 -4.80
CA CYS A 351 -5.26 -11.76 -5.15
C CYS A 351 -6.33 -11.45 -6.20
N VAL A 352 -5.89 -11.31 -7.45
CA VAL A 352 -6.76 -11.09 -8.61
C VAL A 352 -7.06 -12.43 -9.28
N ILE A 353 -8.31 -12.68 -9.64
CA ILE A 353 -8.79 -13.91 -10.26
C ILE A 353 -9.41 -13.56 -11.60
N LYS A 354 -8.84 -14.05 -12.70
CA LYS A 354 -9.41 -13.90 -14.04
C LYS A 354 -10.01 -15.21 -14.50
N LEU A 355 -11.25 -15.16 -14.97
CA LEU A 355 -11.96 -16.29 -15.57
C LEU A 355 -12.30 -15.94 -17.01
N ASP A 356 -11.92 -16.79 -17.94
CA ASP A 356 -12.22 -16.59 -19.35
C ASP A 356 -12.84 -17.85 -19.97
N LEU A 357 -13.83 -17.65 -20.81
CA LEU A 357 -14.39 -18.68 -21.68
C LEU A 357 -13.80 -18.47 -23.07
N LEU A 358 -13.24 -19.53 -23.62
CA LEU A 358 -12.45 -19.48 -24.85
C LEU A 358 -13.06 -20.39 -25.90
N ASN A 359 -13.01 -19.94 -27.15
CA ASN A 359 -13.22 -20.76 -28.33
C ASN A 359 -11.91 -20.92 -29.09
N PHE A 360 -11.77 -21.97 -29.90
CA PHE A 360 -10.63 -22.11 -30.81
C PHE A 360 -11.07 -22.71 -32.14
N THR A 361 -10.32 -22.40 -33.20
CA THR A 361 -10.78 -22.58 -34.59
C THR A 361 -10.89 -24.04 -35.01
N GLU A 362 -9.81 -24.81 -34.92
CA GLU A 362 -9.77 -26.20 -35.37
C GLU A 362 -9.07 -27.14 -34.39
N ARG A 363 -9.56 -28.39 -34.31
CA ARG A 363 -8.87 -29.47 -33.61
C ARG A 363 -7.83 -30.11 -34.52
N PRO A 364 -6.74 -30.66 -33.96
CA PRO A 364 -5.84 -31.53 -34.70
C PRO A 364 -6.61 -32.71 -35.31
N LYS A 365 -6.37 -33.01 -36.59
CA LYS A 365 -7.06 -34.09 -37.34
C LYS A 365 -6.05 -35.11 -37.82
N HIS A 366 -6.33 -36.39 -37.61
CA HIS A 366 -5.54 -37.47 -38.18
C HIS A 366 -6.05 -37.87 -39.58
N VAL A 367 -5.15 -37.93 -40.56
CA VAL A 367 -5.42 -38.53 -41.87
C VAL A 367 -4.28 -39.51 -42.19
N GLY A 368 -4.53 -40.81 -42.00
CA GLY A 368 -3.47 -41.81 -42.00
C GLY A 368 -2.49 -41.59 -40.85
N ASP A 369 -1.19 -41.62 -41.15
CA ASP A 369 -0.11 -41.38 -40.16
C ASP A 369 0.16 -39.89 -39.89
N TRP A 370 -0.55 -38.99 -40.59
CA TRP A 370 -0.34 -37.54 -40.49
C TRP A 370 -1.31 -36.91 -39.49
N LEU A 371 -0.79 -35.99 -38.67
CA LEU A 371 -1.56 -35.11 -37.80
C LEU A 371 -1.55 -33.69 -38.39
N TYR A 372 -2.73 -33.20 -38.78
CA TYR A 372 -2.93 -31.87 -39.34
C TYR A 372 -3.30 -30.88 -38.24
N ARG A 373 -2.73 -29.67 -38.31
CA ARG A 373 -3.07 -28.52 -37.47
C ARG A 373 -3.27 -27.30 -38.35
N SER A 374 -4.18 -26.41 -37.93
CA SER A 374 -4.35 -25.12 -38.57
C SER A 374 -3.34 -24.13 -37.98
N GLU A 375 -2.42 -23.65 -38.80
CA GLU A 375 -1.43 -22.61 -38.48
C GLU A 375 -1.79 -21.33 -39.27
N THR A 376 -2.92 -20.73 -38.91
CA THR A 376 -3.43 -19.49 -39.54
C THR A 376 -3.34 -18.33 -38.57
N GLU A 377 -3.31 -17.09 -39.06
CA GLU A 377 -3.34 -15.89 -38.19
C GLU A 377 -4.51 -15.96 -37.18
N GLU A 378 -5.67 -16.45 -37.61
CA GLU A 378 -6.85 -16.65 -36.76
C GLU A 378 -6.67 -17.72 -35.68
N ALA A 379 -5.87 -18.76 -35.94
CA ALA A 379 -5.55 -19.79 -34.93
C ALA A 379 -4.56 -19.28 -33.87
N HIS A 380 -3.75 -18.27 -34.23
CA HIS A 380 -2.83 -17.56 -33.34
C HIS A 380 -3.49 -16.37 -32.62
N ALA A 381 -4.82 -16.24 -32.70
CA ALA A 381 -5.60 -15.24 -31.97
C ALA A 381 -6.36 -15.86 -30.78
N LEU A 382 -6.48 -15.11 -29.69
CA LEU A 382 -7.27 -15.53 -28.52
C LEU A 382 -8.74 -15.14 -28.70
N HIS A 383 -9.62 -16.13 -28.78
CA HIS A 383 -11.06 -15.90 -28.97
C HIS A 383 -11.83 -15.99 -27.64
N LEU A 384 -11.97 -14.84 -26.97
CA LEU A 384 -12.80 -14.70 -25.77
C LEU A 384 -14.29 -14.75 -26.13
N VAL A 385 -15.05 -15.49 -25.35
CA VAL A 385 -16.51 -15.63 -25.49
C VAL A 385 -17.17 -15.12 -24.21
N PRO A 386 -18.23 -14.29 -24.28
CA PRO A 386 -18.97 -13.89 -23.10
C PRO A 386 -19.57 -15.11 -22.39
N TYR A 387 -19.60 -15.06 -21.06
CA TYR A 387 -20.30 -16.03 -20.23
C TYR A 387 -21.45 -15.36 -19.47
N PRO A 388 -22.67 -15.93 -19.52
CA PRO A 388 -23.07 -17.05 -20.37
C PRO A 388 -23.06 -16.65 -21.86
N PRO A 389 -22.90 -17.61 -22.80
CA PRO A 389 -22.99 -17.30 -24.23
C PRO A 389 -24.34 -16.70 -24.60
N GLU A 390 -24.32 -15.65 -25.43
CA GLU A 390 -25.52 -14.89 -25.86
C GLU A 390 -26.59 -15.75 -26.53
N VAL A 391 -26.22 -16.88 -27.16
CA VAL A 391 -27.14 -17.76 -27.91
C VAL A 391 -28.10 -18.54 -26.99
N LEU A 392 -27.95 -18.45 -25.67
CA LEU A 392 -28.80 -19.12 -24.69
C LEU A 392 -30.07 -18.33 -24.28
N GLU A 393 -30.65 -17.52 -25.18
CA GLU A 393 -31.82 -16.65 -24.90
C GLU A 393 -33.15 -17.36 -24.52
N SER A 394 -33.16 -18.61 -24.06
CA SER A 394 -34.41 -19.31 -23.69
C SER A 394 -34.39 -20.18 -22.43
N ASN A 395 -33.32 -20.19 -21.63
CA ASN A 395 -33.33 -20.95 -20.38
C ASN A 395 -33.55 -20.04 -19.17
N GLU A 396 -34.66 -20.24 -18.45
CA GLU A 396 -34.89 -19.75 -17.07
C GLU A 396 -33.90 -20.37 -16.04
N GLU A 397 -32.82 -21.01 -16.49
CA GLU A 397 -31.87 -21.74 -15.65
C GLU A 397 -30.79 -20.79 -15.09
N ASP A 398 -30.60 -20.79 -13.76
CA ASP A 398 -29.50 -20.06 -13.11
C ASP A 398 -28.15 -20.68 -13.50
N LEU A 399 -27.45 -20.07 -14.45
CA LEU A 399 -26.12 -20.48 -14.90
C LEU A 399 -24.98 -19.98 -13.99
N SER A 400 -25.29 -19.49 -12.78
CA SER A 400 -24.24 -19.04 -11.87
C SER A 400 -23.31 -20.18 -11.46
N LEU A 401 -22.01 -19.86 -11.42
CA LEU A 401 -20.95 -20.74 -10.97
C LEU A 401 -20.42 -20.27 -9.61
N ARG A 402 -20.18 -21.22 -8.71
CA ARG A 402 -19.39 -21.00 -7.51
C ARG A 402 -17.92 -21.14 -7.86
N VAL A 403 -17.17 -20.09 -7.62
CA VAL A 403 -15.73 -20.01 -7.76
C VAL A 403 -15.12 -20.24 -6.38
N SER A 404 -14.30 -21.27 -6.24
CA SER A 404 -13.53 -21.54 -5.04
C SER A 404 -12.05 -21.38 -5.32
N PHE A 405 -11.34 -20.70 -4.43
CA PHE A 405 -9.91 -20.45 -4.50
C PHE A 405 -9.30 -20.37 -3.09
N GLU A 406 -7.98 -20.42 -3.01
CA GLU A 406 -7.25 -20.20 -1.76
C GLU A 406 -6.63 -18.79 -1.74
N ALA A 407 -6.90 -18.02 -0.67
CA ALA A 407 -6.29 -16.70 -0.50
C ALA A 407 -4.77 -16.85 -0.23
N PRO A 408 -3.90 -16.12 -0.96
CA PRO A 408 -2.45 -16.17 -0.75
C PRO A 408 -2.04 -15.86 0.69
N ASN A 409 -1.00 -16.52 1.22
CA ASN A 409 -0.51 -16.32 2.60
C ASN A 409 0.04 -14.90 2.88
N SER A 410 0.18 -14.06 1.86
CA SER A 410 0.49 -12.64 2.00
C SER A 410 -0.73 -11.80 2.42
N ILE A 411 -1.95 -12.34 2.30
CA ILE A 411 -3.19 -11.63 2.63
C ILE A 411 -3.65 -11.95 4.04
N VAL A 412 -3.65 -10.93 4.88
CA VAL A 412 -4.26 -10.97 6.21
C VAL A 412 -5.79 -10.93 6.07
N MET A 413 -6.46 -12.03 6.39
CA MET A 413 -7.93 -12.09 6.37
C MET A 413 -8.50 -11.42 7.63
N ARG A 414 -9.17 -10.27 7.47
CA ARG A 414 -9.73 -9.49 8.59
C ARG A 414 -11.11 -9.95 9.03
N HIS A 415 -11.86 -10.57 8.12
CA HIS A 415 -13.21 -11.09 8.37
C HIS A 415 -13.33 -12.52 7.85
N SER A 416 -14.30 -13.26 8.37
CA SER A 416 -14.67 -14.58 7.86
C SER A 416 -15.31 -14.54 6.47
N SER A 417 -15.77 -13.36 6.04
CA SER A 417 -16.29 -13.10 4.71
C SER A 417 -15.53 -11.93 4.08
N LEU A 418 -15.00 -12.14 2.89
CA LEU A 418 -14.26 -11.14 2.11
C LEU A 418 -15.19 -10.51 1.07
N LEU A 419 -14.99 -9.23 0.79
CA LEU A 419 -15.69 -8.55 -0.29
C LEU A 419 -15.00 -8.88 -1.62
N ILE A 420 -15.77 -9.27 -2.63
CA ILE A 420 -15.30 -9.51 -3.98
C ILE A 420 -15.72 -8.34 -4.87
N GLY A 421 -14.76 -7.83 -5.63
CA GLY A 421 -14.96 -6.80 -6.64
C GLY A 421 -14.72 -7.32 -8.03
N LYS A 422 -15.45 -6.78 -9.00
CA LYS A 422 -15.26 -7.01 -10.44
C LYS A 422 -14.53 -5.83 -11.06
N TRP A 423 -13.53 -6.09 -11.91
CA TRP A 423 -12.87 -5.03 -12.67
C TRP A 423 -13.80 -4.53 -13.78
N LEU A 424 -13.99 -3.21 -13.84
CA LEU A 424 -14.73 -2.54 -14.89
C LEU A 424 -13.77 -1.81 -15.82
N GLU A 425 -13.60 -2.36 -17.02
CA GLU A 425 -12.66 -1.83 -18.01
C GLU A 425 -13.03 -0.40 -18.46
N ALA A 426 -14.33 -0.07 -18.52
CA ALA A 426 -14.80 1.24 -18.95
C ALA A 426 -14.50 2.36 -17.93
N SER A 427 -14.60 2.07 -16.64
CA SER A 427 -14.31 3.05 -15.57
C SER A 427 -12.90 2.94 -15.02
N LYS A 428 -12.17 1.88 -15.37
CA LYS A 428 -10.86 1.52 -14.81
C LYS A 428 -10.91 1.45 -13.28
N ASP A 429 -11.93 0.78 -12.75
CA ASP A 429 -12.18 0.68 -11.32
C ASP A 429 -12.74 -0.69 -10.91
N TRP A 430 -12.67 -0.99 -9.61
CA TRP A 430 -13.26 -2.18 -9.02
C TRP A 430 -14.67 -1.89 -8.51
N GLU A 431 -15.66 -2.61 -9.04
CA GLU A 431 -17.04 -2.57 -8.58
C GLU A 431 -17.29 -3.68 -7.56
N PRO A 432 -17.64 -3.37 -6.29
CA PRO A 432 -18.08 -4.37 -5.33
C PRO A 432 -19.29 -5.15 -5.86
N CYS A 433 -19.20 -6.48 -5.95
CA CYS A 433 -20.23 -7.28 -6.61
C CYS A 433 -20.76 -8.45 -5.77
N SER A 434 -19.94 -9.04 -4.89
CA SER A 434 -20.38 -10.17 -4.06
C SER A 434 -19.53 -10.32 -2.80
N HIS A 435 -19.95 -11.22 -1.90
CA HIS A 435 -19.20 -11.59 -0.71
C HIS A 435 -18.81 -13.06 -0.76
N THR A 436 -17.70 -13.43 -0.12
CA THR A 436 -17.34 -14.84 0.02
C THR A 436 -18.15 -15.51 1.13
N SER A 437 -18.58 -16.74 0.90
CA SER A 437 -19.07 -17.64 1.95
C SER A 437 -17.93 -18.49 2.50
N ALA A 438 -17.93 -18.78 3.81
CA ALA A 438 -16.95 -19.67 4.42
C ALA A 438 -17.18 -21.14 4.00
N SER A 439 -16.12 -21.83 3.56
CA SER A 439 -16.12 -23.28 3.40
C SER A 439 -16.29 -23.94 4.78
N THR A 440 -17.39 -24.66 4.98
CA THR A 440 -17.69 -25.32 6.27
C THR A 440 -17.14 -26.75 6.29
N ASP A 441 -15.83 -26.94 6.11
CA ASP A 441 -15.19 -28.24 6.34
C ASP A 441 -14.41 -28.25 7.66
N SER A 442 -14.89 -29.08 8.58
CA SER A 442 -14.51 -29.20 9.99
C SER A 442 -13.07 -29.68 10.29
N THR A 443 -12.20 -29.78 9.28
CA THR A 443 -10.85 -30.36 9.42
C THR A 443 -9.73 -29.34 9.66
N GLY A 444 -10.04 -28.04 9.78
CA GLY A 444 -9.08 -26.98 10.14
C GLY A 444 -8.04 -26.63 9.06
N THR A 445 -7.87 -27.49 8.05
CA THR A 445 -6.95 -27.31 6.90
C THR A 445 -7.50 -26.45 5.76
N GLU A 446 -8.78 -26.05 5.79
CA GLU A 446 -9.43 -25.24 4.74
C GLU A 446 -9.71 -23.78 5.12
N GLY A 447 -9.11 -23.27 6.20
CA GLY A 447 -9.44 -21.95 6.76
C GLY A 447 -9.24 -20.74 5.81
N ARG A 448 -8.45 -20.88 4.74
CA ARG A 448 -8.17 -19.83 3.73
C ARG A 448 -8.92 -20.01 2.41
N ARG A 449 -9.83 -20.99 2.34
CA ARG A 449 -10.63 -21.24 1.14
C ARG A 449 -11.76 -20.23 1.04
N CYS A 450 -11.69 -19.41 0.00
CA CYS A 450 -12.69 -18.43 -0.36
C CYS A 450 -13.63 -19.02 -1.40
N VAL A 451 -14.94 -18.76 -1.25
CA VAL A 451 -15.95 -19.20 -2.21
C VAL A 451 -16.90 -18.04 -2.49
N PHE A 452 -17.09 -17.67 -3.74
CA PHE A 452 -18.13 -16.72 -4.16
C PHE A 452 -18.89 -17.26 -5.37
N ALA A 453 -20.07 -16.72 -5.64
CA ALA A 453 -20.85 -17.07 -6.82
C ALA A 453 -20.81 -15.93 -7.84
N THR A 454 -20.69 -16.27 -9.12
CA THR A 454 -20.75 -15.33 -10.24
C THR A 454 -21.62 -15.88 -11.36
N SER A 455 -22.35 -14.99 -12.03
CA SER A 455 -23.11 -15.28 -13.25
C SER A 455 -22.36 -14.88 -14.53
N GLU A 456 -21.15 -14.34 -14.40
CA GLU A 456 -20.33 -13.88 -15.53
C GLU A 456 -18.87 -14.31 -15.36
N PHE A 457 -18.16 -14.44 -16.47
CA PHE A 457 -16.71 -14.60 -16.49
C PHE A 457 -16.07 -13.22 -16.70
N ALA A 458 -15.20 -12.85 -15.77
CA ALA A 458 -14.58 -11.54 -15.70
C ALA A 458 -13.29 -11.61 -14.85
N THR A 459 -12.69 -10.45 -14.64
CA THR A 459 -11.62 -10.27 -13.65
C THR A 459 -12.20 -9.84 -12.32
N PHE A 460 -11.89 -10.58 -11.27
CA PHE A 460 -12.32 -10.37 -9.89
C PHE A 460 -11.13 -10.13 -8.97
N ALA A 461 -11.36 -9.48 -7.83
CA ALA A 461 -10.36 -9.35 -6.77
C ALA A 461 -11.02 -9.38 -5.41
N VAL A 462 -10.26 -9.76 -4.39
CA VAL A 462 -10.64 -9.47 -3.01
C VAL A 462 -10.46 -7.97 -2.77
N LEU A 463 -11.50 -7.29 -2.31
CA LEU A 463 -11.48 -5.87 -1.97
C LEU A 463 -11.33 -5.67 -0.46
N GLN A 464 -10.61 -4.61 -0.09
CA GLN A 464 -10.52 -4.13 1.28
C GLN A 464 -10.77 -2.62 1.31
N GLU A 465 -11.39 -2.14 2.39
CA GLU A 465 -11.55 -0.71 2.66
C GLU A 465 -10.19 -0.06 2.91
N LYS A 466 -9.90 1.07 2.26
CA LYS A 466 -8.62 1.78 2.43
C LYS A 466 -8.33 2.27 3.84
N GLY A 467 -9.39 2.58 4.59
CA GLY A 467 -9.34 2.98 5.99
C GLY A 467 -9.73 1.84 6.93
N PHE A 468 -9.53 0.57 6.56
CA PHE A 468 -10.03 -0.51 7.40
C PHE A 468 -9.49 -0.44 8.84
N ASP A 469 -8.16 -0.26 8.97
CA ASP A 469 -7.47 -0.10 10.25
C ASP A 469 -7.40 1.37 10.74
N VAL A 470 -7.93 2.34 9.97
CA VAL A 470 -7.77 3.80 10.19
C VAL A 470 -9.12 4.54 10.06
N PRO A 471 -9.53 5.38 11.01
CA PRO A 471 -8.72 6.01 12.05
C PRO A 471 -8.50 5.09 13.26
N TYR A 472 -7.27 5.10 13.78
CA TYR A 472 -6.92 4.50 15.06
C TYR A 472 -7.67 5.22 16.19
N GLU A 473 -8.07 4.49 17.23
CA GLU A 473 -8.72 5.10 18.39
C GLU A 473 -7.72 5.79 19.30
N GLN A 474 -6.61 5.09 19.58
CA GLN A 474 -5.52 5.64 20.36
C GLN A 474 -4.17 5.12 19.89
N TRP A 475 -3.15 5.94 20.09
CA TRP A 475 -1.75 5.53 19.95
C TRP A 475 -0.98 5.95 21.19
N ARG A 476 0.02 5.16 21.57
CA ARG A 476 0.85 5.42 22.75
C ARG A 476 2.27 4.93 22.55
N LEU A 477 3.23 5.67 23.11
CA LEU A 477 4.64 5.32 23.14
C LEU A 477 5.04 4.97 24.58
N HIS A 478 5.65 3.81 24.76
CA HIS A 478 6.20 3.41 26.05
C HIS A 478 7.72 3.26 25.90
N PRO A 479 8.54 4.00 26.67
CA PRO A 479 9.97 3.75 26.71
C PRO A 479 10.21 2.35 27.29
N VAL A 480 11.01 1.54 26.61
CA VAL A 480 11.38 0.18 27.06
C VAL A 480 12.80 0.17 27.61
N SER A 481 13.73 0.83 26.91
CA SER A 481 15.12 1.03 27.30
C SER A 481 15.63 2.39 26.79
N PHE A 482 16.93 2.65 26.94
CA PHE A 482 17.55 3.90 26.47
C PHE A 482 17.54 4.08 24.94
N ASP A 483 17.42 2.96 24.21
CA ASP A 483 17.45 2.87 22.75
C ASP A 483 16.17 2.27 22.16
N GLN A 484 15.17 1.92 22.99
CA GLN A 484 13.95 1.24 22.54
C GLN A 484 12.68 1.93 23.02
N VAL A 485 11.73 2.05 22.10
CA VAL A 485 10.38 2.56 22.34
C VAL A 485 9.36 1.58 21.79
N LEU A 486 8.37 1.23 22.59
CA LEU A 486 7.21 0.46 22.15
C LEU A 486 6.10 1.41 21.70
N MET A 487 5.84 1.42 20.40
CA MET A 487 4.67 2.06 19.81
C MET A 487 3.49 1.08 19.83
N VAL A 488 2.37 1.50 20.41
CA VAL A 488 1.12 0.73 20.38
C VAL A 488 0.08 1.54 19.63
N LEU A 489 -0.49 0.94 18.59
CA LEU A 489 -1.63 1.47 17.83
C LEU A 489 -2.85 0.60 18.12
N GLU A 490 -3.91 1.21 18.62
CA GLU A 490 -5.17 0.52 18.89
C GLU A 490 -6.20 0.92 17.83
N GLY A 491 -6.79 -0.10 17.20
CA GLY A 491 -7.89 0.05 16.26
C GLY A 491 -9.15 0.65 16.91
N ARG A 492 -10.08 1.12 16.07
CA ARG A 492 -11.32 1.78 16.49
C ARG A 492 -12.50 0.84 16.69
N ARG A 493 -12.39 -0.42 16.30
CA ARG A 493 -13.53 -1.36 16.25
C ARG A 493 -13.64 -2.19 17.52
N ARG A 494 -13.47 -1.57 18.71
CA ARG A 494 -13.47 -2.26 20.01
C ARG A 494 -14.65 -3.21 20.16
N GLY A 495 -14.34 -4.50 20.37
CA GLY A 495 -15.33 -5.55 20.59
C GLY A 495 -15.73 -6.32 19.34
N GLU A 496 -15.27 -5.93 18.15
CA GLU A 496 -15.35 -6.76 16.94
C GLU A 496 -14.18 -7.76 16.90
N GLY A 497 -14.41 -8.97 16.39
CA GLY A 497 -13.34 -9.96 16.19
C GLY A 497 -12.25 -9.52 15.20
N SER A 498 -12.50 -8.45 14.44
CA SER A 498 -11.55 -7.82 13.51
C SER A 498 -10.72 -6.69 14.11
N ASP A 499 -10.98 -6.28 15.36
CA ASP A 499 -10.22 -5.23 16.03
C ASP A 499 -8.80 -5.70 16.35
N ARG A 500 -7.81 -4.83 16.11
CA ARG A 500 -6.40 -5.19 16.27
C ARG A 500 -5.64 -4.12 17.01
N GLU A 501 -4.79 -4.59 17.92
CA GLU A 501 -3.74 -3.79 18.52
C GLU A 501 -2.42 -4.13 17.81
N PHE A 502 -1.81 -3.14 17.17
CA PHE A 502 -0.47 -3.26 16.62
C PHE A 502 0.53 -2.82 17.68
N ARG A 503 1.47 -3.70 18.00
CA ARG A 503 2.59 -3.40 18.90
C ARG A 503 3.87 -3.42 18.07
N ILE A 504 4.51 -2.27 17.94
CA ILE A 504 5.71 -2.07 17.12
C ILE A 504 6.84 -1.65 18.05
N LEU A 505 7.89 -2.47 18.14
CA LEU A 505 9.11 -2.11 18.84
C LEU A 505 9.98 -1.29 17.91
N ILE A 506 10.33 -0.08 18.32
CA ILE A 506 11.23 0.82 17.61
C ILE A 506 12.58 0.81 18.35
N GLN A 507 13.66 0.55 17.62
CA GLN A 507 15.03 0.58 18.12
C GLN A 507 15.93 1.26 17.09
N ASP A 508 16.55 2.38 17.46
CA ASP A 508 17.32 3.24 16.54
C ASP A 508 16.56 3.55 15.23
N ALA A 509 17.09 3.11 14.09
CA ALA A 509 16.50 3.25 12.76
C ALA A 509 15.71 2.00 12.32
N GLN A 510 15.39 1.10 13.25
CA GLN A 510 14.67 -0.15 13.00
C GLN A 510 13.35 -0.19 13.76
N CYS A 511 12.39 -0.91 13.20
CA CYS A 511 11.15 -1.27 13.84
C CYS A 511 10.84 -2.74 13.61
N LYS A 512 10.11 -3.33 14.54
CA LYS A 512 9.77 -4.74 14.52
C LYS A 512 8.34 -4.92 15.01
N LEU A 513 7.55 -5.69 14.28
CA LEU A 513 6.20 -6.02 14.74
C LEU A 513 6.29 -7.03 15.88
N LEU A 514 5.51 -6.81 16.95
CA LEU A 514 5.36 -7.74 18.07
C LEU A 514 3.96 -8.36 18.09
N ALA A 515 2.93 -7.58 17.74
CA ALA A 515 1.55 -8.02 17.63
C ALA A 515 0.87 -7.27 16.47
N PRO A 516 -0.11 -7.87 15.77
CA PRO A 516 -0.76 -9.15 16.06
C PRO A 516 0.04 -10.40 15.63
N GLU A 517 -0.35 -11.58 16.12
CA GLU A 517 0.36 -12.86 15.94
C GLU A 517 -0.04 -13.63 14.67
N ASP A 518 -0.74 -12.98 13.73
CA ASP A 518 -1.15 -13.59 12.46
C ASP A 518 0.03 -14.24 11.73
N PRO A 519 -0.12 -15.48 11.21
CA PRO A 519 0.93 -16.15 10.44
C PRO A 519 1.43 -15.33 9.24
N GLU A 520 0.54 -14.59 8.59
CA GLU A 520 0.83 -13.77 7.40
C GLU A 520 1.78 -12.61 7.71
N LEU A 521 1.77 -12.14 8.96
CA LEU A 521 2.62 -11.05 9.45
C LEU A 521 3.91 -11.57 10.12
N ALA A 522 4.16 -12.88 10.10
CA ALA A 522 5.33 -13.48 10.76
C ALA A 522 6.66 -12.87 10.30
N HIS A 523 6.79 -12.61 9.00
CA HIS A 523 7.99 -12.00 8.44
C HIS A 523 8.31 -10.62 9.05
N LEU A 524 7.30 -9.79 9.36
CA LEU A 524 7.47 -8.50 10.04
C LEU A 524 7.86 -8.64 11.53
N ARG A 525 7.68 -9.84 12.10
CA ARG A 525 8.11 -10.20 13.46
C ARG A 525 9.45 -10.92 13.48
N GLU A 526 10.01 -11.29 12.34
CA GLU A 526 11.33 -11.92 12.24
C GLU A 526 12.39 -10.91 11.80
N ILE A 527 12.01 -10.00 10.91
CA ILE A 527 12.90 -8.99 10.33
C ILE A 527 12.74 -7.67 11.10
N GLY A 528 13.87 -7.07 11.51
CA GLY A 528 13.90 -5.65 11.88
C GLY A 528 13.75 -4.83 10.61
N LEU A 529 12.59 -4.23 10.38
CA LEU A 529 12.33 -3.32 9.28
C LEU A 529 13.11 -2.03 9.55
N ASN A 530 14.02 -1.62 8.67
CA ASN A 530 14.58 -0.28 8.80
C ASN A 530 13.45 0.73 8.55
N LEU A 531 13.23 1.66 9.48
CA LEU A 531 12.28 2.77 9.37
C LEU A 531 12.63 3.76 8.22
N GLN A 532 13.74 3.51 7.52
CA GLN A 532 14.27 4.32 6.43
C GLN A 532 14.11 3.65 5.04
N HIS A 533 13.43 2.50 4.97
CA HIS A 533 13.11 1.77 3.73
C HIS A 533 11.64 1.80 3.40
#